data_AF-F8PCU5-F1
#
_entry.id   AF-F8PCU5-F1
#
_cell.length_a   1.000
_cell.length_b   1.000
_cell.length_c   1.000
_cell.angle_alpha   90.00
_cell.angle_beta   90.00
_cell.angle_gamma   90.00
#
_symmetry.space_group_name_H-M   'P 1'
#
loop_
_entity.id
_entity.type
_entity.pdbx_description
1 polymer ?
#
loop_
_entity_poly.entity_id
_entity_poly.type
_entity_poly.pdbx_seq_one_letter_code
_entity_poly.pdbx_strand_id
1 'polypeptide(L)'
;MFSPPLAHLQRALAELGDLEVTEHDVSHASSFLSSTIMSYHNEDSRRNAIRQHVDHLMGEPGQWEERLDRVGNIQPDASWWQGEFPVTILELKNAPGIGGDPFVQSLADYSKIVSDPQLAHFQGSCNFPVLLLGLSGNRIEIGVAVCVGSIYASRLVAFNITPGFHLSENIIHAARIFRCLSSCRAALAAHYRAVQGNHITIAAIYPDPTSVSGNALPCLTYHGVLLRTGEHISTSLPDLGVGTTALYRATLGDAATPDGATEVVVKFASRYGKAAHRLLSDAKLAPKLHWCEPIIGGLFMTVHQSGDCETVQGPNLFLKLS
;
A
#
# COMPACT_ATOMS: atom_id res chain seq x y z
N MET A 1 -4.46 -4.11 1.49
CA MET A 1 -5.76 -4.44 0.85
C MET A 1 -5.64 -4.63 -0.66
N PHE A 2 -4.94 -3.76 -1.39
CA PHE A 2 -4.88 -3.83 -2.85
C PHE A 2 -3.61 -4.48 -3.42
N SER A 3 -2.51 -4.51 -2.65
CA SER A 3 -1.23 -5.00 -3.13
C SER A 3 -0.59 -5.89 -2.07
N PRO A 4 -0.38 -7.19 -2.35
CA PRO A 4 0.31 -8.09 -1.43
C PRO A 4 1.73 -7.63 -1.07
N PRO A 5 2.58 -7.14 -2.01
CA PRO A 5 3.88 -6.57 -1.66
C PRO A 5 3.82 -5.47 -0.59
N LEU A 6 2.90 -4.51 -0.75
CA LEU A 6 2.74 -3.40 0.21
C LEU A 6 2.16 -3.89 1.55
N ALA A 7 1.28 -4.89 1.50
CA ALA A 7 0.73 -5.52 2.70
C ALA A 7 1.83 -6.23 3.50
N HIS A 8 2.66 -7.04 2.84
CA HIS A 8 3.80 -7.68 3.48
C HIS A 8 4.79 -6.68 4.06
N LEU A 9 5.06 -5.55 3.38
CA LEU A 9 5.85 -4.46 3.93
C LEU A 9 5.25 -3.91 5.22
N GLN A 10 3.96 -3.60 5.24
CA GLN A 10 3.29 -3.07 6.43
C GLN A 10 3.41 -4.03 7.63
N ARG A 11 3.27 -5.34 7.41
CA ARG A 11 3.47 -6.33 8.47
C ARG A 11 4.93 -6.36 8.94
N ALA A 12 5.88 -6.44 8.01
CA ALA A 12 7.30 -6.51 8.34
C ALA A 12 7.78 -5.27 9.13
N LEU A 13 7.24 -4.09 8.82
CA LEU A 13 7.50 -2.86 9.58
C LEU A 13 6.87 -2.85 10.98
N ALA A 14 5.75 -3.55 11.19
CA ALA A 14 5.13 -3.71 12.51
C ALA A 14 5.87 -4.74 13.39
N GLU A 15 6.58 -5.68 12.77
CA GLU A 15 7.26 -6.83 13.41
C GLU A 15 8.79 -6.72 13.29
N LEU A 16 9.35 -5.50 13.24
CA LEU A 16 10.79 -5.27 13.03
C LEU A 16 11.70 -5.96 14.05
N GLY A 17 11.22 -6.19 15.27
CA GLY A 17 12.00 -6.77 16.37
C GLY A 17 12.62 -8.12 16.04
N ASP A 18 11.92 -8.91 15.22
CA ASP A 18 12.28 -10.30 14.89
C ASP A 18 13.09 -10.40 13.58
N LEU A 19 13.29 -9.28 12.87
CA LEU A 19 14.05 -9.29 11.63
C LEU A 19 15.55 -9.30 11.93
N GLU A 20 16.23 -10.38 11.52
CA GLU A 20 17.68 -10.43 11.52
C GLU A 20 18.27 -9.43 10.53
N VAL A 21 19.45 -8.90 10.83
CA VAL A 21 20.22 -8.01 9.94
C VAL A 21 21.66 -8.49 9.88
N THR A 22 22.28 -8.32 8.72
CA THR A 22 23.69 -8.68 8.53
C THR A 22 24.60 -7.57 9.05
N GLU A 23 25.87 -7.89 9.28
CA GLU A 23 26.89 -6.88 9.62
C GLU A 23 27.00 -5.80 8.54
N HIS A 24 26.83 -6.18 7.27
CA HIS A 24 26.83 -5.27 6.14
C HIS A 24 25.65 -4.28 6.22
N ASP A 25 24.44 -4.74 6.54
CA ASP A 25 23.26 -3.89 6.71
C ASP A 25 23.49 -2.86 7.83
N VAL A 26 24.05 -3.31 8.95
CA VAL A 26 24.37 -2.46 10.11
C VAL A 26 25.43 -1.41 9.75
N SER A 27 26.47 -1.79 9.02
CA SER A 27 27.53 -0.86 8.59
C SER A 27 27.00 0.25 7.67
N HIS A 28 26.18 -0.10 6.69
CA HIS A 28 25.56 0.90 5.79
C HIS A 28 24.55 1.77 6.50
N ALA A 29 23.73 1.20 7.39
CA ALA A 29 22.81 1.96 8.21
C ALA A 29 23.55 2.94 9.12
N SER A 30 24.67 2.52 9.73
CA SER A 30 25.52 3.41 10.53
C SER A 30 26.07 4.58 9.73
N SER A 31 26.56 4.31 8.51
CA SER A 31 27.07 5.34 7.61
C SER A 31 25.97 6.31 7.17
N PHE A 32 24.81 5.77 6.79
CA PHE A 32 23.63 6.54 6.44
C PHE A 32 23.18 7.44 7.60
N LEU A 33 23.08 6.92 8.83
CA LEU A 33 22.69 7.68 10.00
C LEU A 33 23.69 8.80 10.31
N SER A 34 24.98 8.50 10.21
CA SER A 34 26.06 9.48 10.43
C SER A 34 25.96 10.66 9.46
N SER A 35 25.67 10.41 8.18
CA SER A 35 25.40 11.47 7.21
C SER A 35 24.07 12.18 7.50
N THR A 36 23.02 11.43 7.83
CA THR A 36 21.65 11.98 7.99
C THR A 36 21.52 12.99 9.12
N ILE A 37 22.25 12.79 10.24
CA ILE A 37 22.21 13.68 11.42
C ILE A 37 23.00 14.98 11.23
N MET A 38 23.79 15.09 10.15
CA MET A 38 24.54 16.31 9.88
C MET A 38 23.64 17.44 9.37
N SER A 39 24.05 18.67 9.68
CA SER A 39 23.49 19.87 9.05
C SER A 39 24.22 20.17 7.75
N TYR A 40 23.45 20.45 6.70
CA TYR A 40 23.98 20.79 5.39
C TYR A 40 23.58 22.20 5.00
N HIS A 41 24.40 22.85 4.19
CA HIS A 41 24.14 24.21 3.71
C HIS A 41 22.91 24.26 2.78
N ASN A 42 22.69 23.22 1.97
CA ASN A 42 21.57 23.10 1.05
C ASN A 42 21.18 21.63 0.82
N GLU A 43 20.05 21.42 0.13
CA GLU A 43 19.51 20.09 -0.18
C GLU A 43 20.44 19.29 -1.11
N ASP A 44 21.12 19.93 -2.06
CA ASP A 44 22.07 19.27 -2.95
C ASP A 44 23.26 18.65 -2.19
N SER A 45 23.84 19.40 -1.25
CA SER A 45 24.94 18.91 -0.41
C SER A 45 24.51 17.72 0.44
N ARG A 46 23.27 17.78 0.96
CA ARG A 46 22.68 16.70 1.75
C ARG A 46 22.42 15.46 0.90
N ARG A 47 21.81 15.64 -0.28
CA ARG A 47 21.53 14.58 -1.27
C ARG A 47 22.81 13.84 -1.64
N ASN A 48 23.85 14.59 -2.01
CA ASN A 48 25.17 14.03 -2.35
C ASN A 48 25.79 13.20 -1.22
N ALA A 49 25.62 13.63 0.02
CA ALA A 49 26.18 12.94 1.18
C ALA A 49 25.44 11.63 1.55
N ILE A 50 24.15 11.50 1.21
CA ILE A 50 23.37 10.31 1.57
C ILE A 50 23.14 9.35 0.40
N ARG A 51 23.25 9.81 -0.84
CA ARG A 51 22.86 9.08 -2.06
C ARG A 51 23.40 7.66 -2.11
N GLN A 52 24.73 7.51 -1.97
CA GLN A 52 25.37 6.19 -2.06
C GLN A 52 24.93 5.24 -0.96
N HIS A 53 24.63 5.77 0.23
CA HIS A 53 24.16 4.95 1.35
C HIS A 53 22.71 4.49 1.13
N VAL A 54 21.85 5.39 0.64
CA VAL A 54 20.46 5.04 0.29
C VAL A 54 20.45 4.00 -0.83
N ASP A 55 21.23 4.17 -1.90
CA ASP A 55 21.33 3.19 -2.99
C ASP A 55 21.74 1.80 -2.48
N HIS A 56 22.76 1.71 -1.61
CA HIS A 56 23.17 0.45 -1.00
C HIS A 56 22.07 -0.17 -0.14
N LEU A 57 21.42 0.64 0.71
CA LEU A 57 20.38 0.17 1.61
C LEU A 57 19.09 -0.24 0.88
N MET A 58 18.78 0.38 -0.25
CA MET A 58 17.69 -0.01 -1.15
C MET A 58 18.05 -1.25 -1.99
N GLY A 59 19.33 -1.62 -2.04
CA GLY A 59 19.85 -2.81 -2.70
C GLY A 59 20.12 -2.64 -4.21
N GLU A 60 19.91 -1.44 -4.76
CA GLU A 60 20.31 -1.08 -6.12
C GLU A 60 20.37 0.45 -6.28
N PRO A 61 21.16 0.98 -7.24
CA PRO A 61 21.20 2.41 -7.52
C PRO A 61 19.86 2.95 -8.02
N GLY A 62 19.43 4.09 -7.45
CA GLY A 62 18.30 4.86 -7.96
C GLY A 62 18.67 5.81 -9.10
N GLN A 63 17.66 6.33 -9.77
CA GLN A 63 17.75 7.48 -10.66
C GLN A 63 17.59 8.76 -9.83
N TRP A 64 18.71 9.44 -9.59
CA TRP A 64 18.76 10.66 -8.78
C TRP A 64 18.66 11.90 -9.65
N GLU A 65 17.84 12.85 -9.22
CA GLU A 65 17.66 14.16 -9.86
C GLU A 65 17.22 14.06 -11.34
N GLU A 66 16.64 12.92 -11.73
CA GLU A 66 16.13 12.75 -13.09
C GLU A 66 14.86 13.57 -13.27
N ARG A 67 14.92 14.50 -14.22
CA ARG A 67 13.79 15.33 -14.57
C ARG A 67 12.86 14.58 -15.51
N LEU A 68 11.60 14.45 -15.10
CA LEU A 68 10.57 13.77 -15.87
C LEU A 68 9.75 14.82 -16.64
N ASP A 69 10.31 15.31 -17.74
CA ASP A 69 9.70 16.37 -18.57
C ASP A 69 8.30 15.99 -19.06
N ARG A 70 8.11 14.72 -19.43
CA ARG A 70 6.81 14.17 -19.86
C ARG A 70 5.74 14.21 -18.77
N VAL A 71 6.14 14.21 -17.49
CA VAL A 71 5.27 14.12 -16.32
C VAL A 71 5.18 15.47 -15.60
N GLY A 72 4.79 16.52 -16.33
CA GLY A 72 4.61 17.85 -15.73
C GLY A 72 5.89 18.45 -15.15
N ASN A 73 7.07 18.08 -15.69
CA ASN A 73 8.38 18.56 -15.28
C ASN A 73 8.70 18.35 -13.79
N ILE A 74 8.25 17.24 -13.21
CA ILE A 74 8.69 16.86 -11.86
C ILE A 74 10.14 16.39 -11.86
N GLN A 75 10.74 16.47 -10.69
CA GLN A 75 12.10 16.00 -10.45
C GLN A 75 12.17 15.48 -9.00
N PRO A 76 11.78 14.22 -8.78
CA PRO A 76 12.01 13.57 -7.50
C PRO A 76 13.51 13.57 -7.17
N ASP A 77 13.85 13.65 -5.88
CA ASP A 77 15.26 13.56 -5.46
C ASP A 77 15.89 12.23 -5.87
N ALA A 78 15.15 11.14 -5.72
CA ALA A 78 15.50 9.85 -6.30
C ALA A 78 14.26 9.02 -6.64
N SER A 79 14.41 8.12 -7.61
CA SER A 79 13.37 7.16 -7.97
C SER A 79 13.95 5.82 -8.43
N TRP A 80 13.22 4.75 -8.19
CA TRP A 80 13.55 3.40 -8.66
C TRP A 80 12.41 2.90 -9.54
N TRP A 81 12.75 2.26 -10.65
CA TRP A 81 11.79 1.91 -11.70
C TRP A 81 11.92 0.46 -12.12
N GLN A 82 10.80 -0.11 -12.54
CA GLN A 82 10.77 -1.35 -13.30
C GLN A 82 10.09 -1.07 -14.64
N GLY A 83 10.88 -0.97 -15.71
CA GLY A 83 10.37 -0.48 -16.99
C GLY A 83 9.77 0.93 -16.84
N GLU A 84 8.50 1.09 -17.18
CA GLU A 84 7.78 2.37 -17.11
C GLU A 84 7.15 2.64 -15.73
N PHE A 85 7.23 1.70 -14.79
CA PHE A 85 6.53 1.78 -13.51
C PHE A 85 7.43 2.26 -12.38
N PRO A 86 6.99 3.26 -11.58
CA PRO A 86 7.71 3.66 -10.38
C PRO A 86 7.56 2.59 -9.30
N VAL A 87 8.68 2.12 -8.78
CA VAL A 87 8.75 1.18 -7.66
C VAL A 87 8.93 1.92 -6.34
N THR A 88 9.78 2.94 -6.33
CA THR A 88 10.02 3.78 -5.15
C THR A 88 10.25 5.22 -5.58
N ILE A 89 9.65 6.16 -4.85
CA ILE A 89 9.87 7.60 -5.02
C ILE A 89 10.39 8.14 -3.71
N LEU A 90 11.51 8.85 -3.78
CA LEU A 90 12.16 9.49 -2.64
C LEU A 90 12.15 10.99 -2.82
N GLU A 91 11.74 11.66 -1.75
CA GLU A 91 11.82 13.11 -1.59
C GLU A 91 12.59 13.45 -0.32
N LEU A 92 13.40 14.50 -0.41
CA LEU A 92 14.30 14.94 0.62
C LEU A 92 14.14 16.42 0.89
N LYS A 93 14.18 16.77 2.17
CA LYS A 93 14.28 18.15 2.67
C LYS A 93 15.42 18.27 3.66
N ASN A 94 16.03 19.46 3.69
CA ASN A 94 17.16 19.70 4.58
C ASN A 94 16.75 19.60 6.07
N ALA A 95 15.58 20.11 6.42
CA ALA A 95 15.02 20.05 7.77
C ALA A 95 13.48 20.06 7.74
N PRO A 96 12.81 19.57 8.80
CA PRO A 96 11.36 19.61 8.89
C PRO A 96 10.81 21.03 8.78
N GLY A 97 9.78 21.20 7.95
CA GLY A 97 9.11 22.49 7.74
C GLY A 97 9.81 23.44 6.76
N ILE A 98 10.97 23.07 6.20
CA ILE A 98 11.64 23.81 5.12
C ILE A 98 11.38 23.10 3.79
N GLY A 99 10.93 23.85 2.78
CA GLY A 99 10.75 23.31 1.42
C GLY A 99 9.55 22.37 1.23
N GLY A 100 8.72 22.19 2.26
CA GLY A 100 7.53 21.35 2.24
C GLY A 100 7.66 20.05 3.02
N ASP A 101 6.64 19.20 2.91
CA ASP A 101 6.63 17.85 3.50
C ASP A 101 7.06 16.85 2.42
N PRO A 102 8.18 16.11 2.61
CA PRO A 102 8.71 15.23 1.56
C PRO A 102 7.73 14.09 1.24
N PHE A 103 6.98 13.58 2.23
CA PHE A 103 5.98 12.55 1.96
C PHE A 103 4.86 13.08 1.04
N VAL A 104 4.30 14.25 1.34
CA VAL A 104 3.27 14.88 0.49
C VAL A 104 3.82 15.17 -0.90
N GLN A 105 5.06 15.64 -1.02
CA GLN A 105 5.70 15.87 -2.32
C GLN A 105 5.86 14.56 -3.11
N SER A 106 6.32 13.48 -2.48
CA SER A 106 6.48 12.18 -3.14
C SER A 106 5.15 11.61 -3.63
N LEU A 107 4.07 11.87 -2.89
CA LEU A 107 2.71 11.50 -3.29
C LEU A 107 2.20 12.36 -4.47
N ALA A 108 2.52 13.66 -4.48
CA ALA A 108 2.17 14.53 -5.60
C ALA A 108 2.91 14.13 -6.89
N ASP A 109 4.19 13.75 -6.77
CA ASP A 109 4.99 13.26 -7.87
C ASP A 109 4.47 11.92 -8.40
N TYR A 110 4.18 10.97 -7.51
CA TYR A 110 3.48 9.73 -7.85
C TYR A 110 2.18 10.01 -8.61
N SER A 111 1.36 10.93 -8.11
CA SER A 111 0.07 11.27 -8.71
C SER A 111 0.21 11.76 -10.15
N LYS A 112 1.25 12.55 -10.44
CA LYS A 112 1.51 12.99 -11.81
C LYS A 112 2.03 11.84 -12.67
N ILE A 113 2.91 10.98 -12.14
CA ILE A 113 3.46 9.81 -12.85
C ILE A 113 2.34 8.87 -13.30
N VAL A 114 1.45 8.45 -12.40
CA VAL A 114 0.34 7.54 -12.75
C VAL A 114 -0.73 8.18 -13.63
N SER A 115 -0.69 9.51 -13.77
CA SER A 115 -1.55 10.28 -14.67
C SER A 115 -0.90 10.49 -16.04
N ASP A 116 0.31 9.99 -16.29
CA ASP A 116 0.97 10.07 -17.59
C ASP A 116 0.17 9.27 -18.64
N PRO A 117 -0.19 9.87 -19.79
CA PRO A 117 -0.82 9.17 -20.90
C PRO A 117 -0.08 7.91 -21.38
N GLN A 118 1.24 7.84 -21.20
CA GLN A 118 2.02 6.63 -21.50
C GLN A 118 1.61 5.46 -20.61
N LEU A 119 1.23 5.67 -19.35
CA LEU A 119 0.75 4.59 -18.49
C LEU A 119 -0.73 4.25 -18.72
N ALA A 120 -1.44 4.99 -19.59
CA ALA A 120 -2.85 4.75 -19.86
C ALA A 120 -3.12 3.34 -20.41
N HIS A 121 -2.19 2.75 -21.16
CA HIS A 121 -2.34 1.41 -21.70
C HIS A 121 -2.23 0.29 -20.64
N PHE A 122 -1.76 0.60 -19.44
CA PHE A 122 -1.76 -0.31 -18.29
C PHE A 122 -2.94 -0.10 -17.34
N GLN A 123 -3.83 0.86 -17.63
CA GLN A 123 -5.03 1.06 -16.83
C GLN A 123 -5.88 -0.21 -16.83
N GLY A 124 -6.26 -0.65 -15.64
CA GLY A 124 -6.96 -1.91 -15.44
C GLY A 124 -6.04 -3.13 -15.35
N SER A 125 -4.78 -3.08 -15.81
CA SER A 125 -3.83 -4.21 -15.73
C SER A 125 -3.07 -4.29 -14.40
N CYS A 126 -2.98 -3.18 -13.66
CA CYS A 126 -2.43 -3.13 -12.31
C CYS A 126 -3.02 -1.94 -11.53
N ASN A 127 -2.71 -1.89 -10.23
CA ASN A 127 -3.07 -0.78 -9.35
C ASN A 127 -1.88 0.14 -9.00
N PHE A 128 -0.81 0.09 -9.79
CA PHE A 128 0.38 0.94 -9.67
C PHE A 128 0.93 1.07 -8.24
N PRO A 129 1.20 -0.04 -7.53
CA PRO A 129 1.68 0.02 -6.15
C PRO A 129 3.10 0.62 -6.07
N VAL A 130 3.30 1.58 -5.16
CA VAL A 130 4.57 2.29 -5.00
C VAL A 130 4.96 2.43 -3.53
N LEU A 131 6.27 2.43 -3.28
CA LEU A 131 6.87 2.84 -2.02
C LEU A 131 7.18 4.36 -2.04
N LEU A 132 6.79 5.07 -1.00
CA LEU A 132 7.06 6.50 -0.82
C LEU A 132 8.01 6.68 0.37
N LEU A 133 9.16 7.30 0.12
CA LEU A 133 10.19 7.55 1.13
C LEU A 133 10.43 9.05 1.28
N GLY A 134 10.15 9.58 2.47
CA GLY A 134 10.41 10.97 2.82
C GLY A 134 11.56 11.09 3.80
N LEU A 135 12.56 11.92 3.48
CA LEU A 135 13.69 12.21 4.36
C LEU A 135 13.69 13.69 4.71
N SER A 136 13.70 14.05 5.99
CA SER A 136 13.74 15.46 6.42
C SER A 136 14.57 15.63 7.68
N GLY A 137 15.77 16.21 7.56
CA GLY A 137 16.70 16.30 8.68
C GLY A 137 16.99 14.91 9.28
N ASN A 138 16.72 14.71 10.57
CA ASN A 138 16.87 13.40 11.21
C ASN A 138 15.62 12.52 11.13
N ARG A 139 14.57 12.93 10.41
CA ARG A 139 13.30 12.21 10.31
C ARG A 139 13.23 11.38 9.03
N ILE A 140 12.72 10.17 9.18
CA ILE A 140 12.43 9.24 8.07
C ILE A 140 10.94 8.92 8.11
N GLU A 141 10.31 9.02 6.95
CA GLU A 141 8.90 8.71 6.76
C GLU A 141 8.75 7.70 5.63
N ILE A 142 8.01 6.64 5.91
CA ILE A 142 7.76 5.55 5.00
C ILE A 142 6.27 5.46 4.81
N GLY A 143 5.85 5.48 3.56
CA GLY A 143 4.49 5.12 3.22
C GLY A 143 4.41 4.46 1.88
N VAL A 144 3.19 4.23 1.46
CA VAL A 144 2.87 3.46 0.26
C VAL A 144 1.67 4.08 -0.42
N ALA A 145 1.55 3.89 -1.72
CA ALA A 145 0.37 4.29 -2.46
C ALA A 145 -0.02 3.29 -3.55
N VAL A 146 -1.29 3.32 -3.94
CA VAL A 146 -1.87 2.61 -5.09
C VAL A 146 -2.82 3.54 -5.84
N CYS A 147 -2.99 3.30 -7.14
CA CYS A 147 -3.94 4.00 -7.99
C CYS A 147 -4.97 3.00 -8.53
N VAL A 148 -6.22 3.13 -8.09
CA VAL A 148 -7.34 2.28 -8.52
C VAL A 148 -8.51 3.13 -9.05
N GLY A 149 -8.19 4.22 -9.75
CA GLY A 149 -9.11 5.30 -10.12
C GLY A 149 -8.85 6.54 -9.26
N SER A 150 -8.95 6.37 -7.94
CA SER A 150 -8.41 7.32 -6.96
C SER A 150 -7.08 6.82 -6.40
N ILE A 151 -6.27 7.74 -5.90
CA ILE A 151 -5.01 7.42 -5.22
C ILE A 151 -5.28 7.18 -3.73
N TYR A 152 -4.93 5.99 -3.27
CA TYR A 152 -4.91 5.68 -1.83
C TYR A 152 -3.49 5.64 -1.35
N ALA A 153 -3.18 6.48 -0.37
CA ALA A 153 -1.88 6.54 0.26
C ALA A 153 -1.99 6.26 1.76
N SER A 154 -0.96 5.67 2.34
CA SER A 154 -0.87 5.42 3.78
C SER A 154 0.56 5.64 4.25
N ARG A 155 0.73 6.44 5.31
CA ARG A 155 1.98 6.50 6.07
C ARG A 155 2.03 5.27 6.98
N LEU A 156 3.09 4.48 6.84
CA LEU A 156 3.27 3.23 7.60
C LEU A 156 4.11 3.48 8.85
N VAL A 157 5.22 4.20 8.71
CA VAL A 157 6.16 4.46 9.80
C VAL A 157 6.70 5.89 9.66
N ALA A 158 6.84 6.58 10.78
CA ALA A 158 7.61 7.81 10.88
C ALA A 158 8.44 7.74 12.16
N PHE A 159 9.74 7.98 12.06
CA PHE A 159 10.62 7.98 13.23
C PHE A 159 11.73 9.03 13.08
N ASN A 160 12.22 9.49 14.22
CA ASN A 160 13.32 10.43 14.30
C ASN A 160 14.58 9.69 14.76
N ILE A 161 15.68 9.90 14.04
CA ILE A 161 16.99 9.47 14.47
C ILE A 161 17.44 10.43 15.58
N THR A 162 17.50 9.93 16.80
CA THR A 162 18.02 10.71 17.94
C THR A 162 19.51 10.43 18.11
N PRO A 163 20.39 11.44 18.05
CA PRO A 163 21.79 11.25 18.41
C PRO A 163 21.93 11.00 19.92
N GLY A 164 22.92 10.21 20.34
CA GLY A 164 23.23 9.97 21.75
C GLY A 164 23.21 8.49 22.15
N PHE A 165 22.82 8.19 23.39
CA PHE A 165 22.93 6.85 24.00
C PHE A 165 22.20 5.74 23.23
N HIS A 166 21.21 6.07 22.42
CA HIS A 166 20.41 5.13 21.63
C HIS A 166 20.88 4.98 20.17
N LEU A 167 22.05 5.51 19.81
CA LEU A 167 22.54 5.47 18.42
C LEU A 167 22.64 4.03 17.89
N SER A 168 23.15 3.10 18.69
CA SER A 168 23.28 1.68 18.32
C SER A 168 21.92 1.03 18.02
N GLU A 169 20.90 1.35 18.80
CA GLU A 169 19.53 0.86 18.59
C GLU A 169 18.93 1.48 17.32
N ASN A 170 19.14 2.78 17.09
CA ASN A 170 18.70 3.46 15.87
C ASN A 170 19.37 2.88 14.61
N ILE A 171 20.64 2.51 14.68
CA ILE A 171 21.35 1.86 13.57
C ILE A 171 20.70 0.51 13.23
N ILE A 172 20.47 -0.34 14.24
CA ILE A 172 19.84 -1.64 14.03
C ILE A 172 18.41 -1.46 13.51
N HIS A 173 17.67 -0.50 14.05
CA HIS A 173 16.30 -0.20 13.62
C HIS A 173 16.27 0.26 12.15
N ALA A 174 17.16 1.17 11.76
CA ALA A 174 17.27 1.63 10.38
C ALA A 174 17.69 0.50 9.44
N ALA A 175 18.66 -0.34 9.82
CA ALA A 175 19.08 -1.50 9.04
C ALA A 175 17.91 -2.44 8.75
N ARG A 176 17.08 -2.74 9.77
CA ARG A 176 15.89 -3.58 9.64
C ARG A 176 14.86 -2.96 8.70
N ILE A 177 14.59 -1.68 8.87
CA ILE A 177 13.69 -0.92 8.00
C ILE A 177 14.14 -1.01 6.55
N PHE A 178 15.39 -0.67 6.24
CA PHE A 178 15.87 -0.66 4.87
C PHE A 178 15.90 -2.07 4.26
N ARG A 179 16.15 -3.11 5.05
CA ARG A 179 15.98 -4.50 4.61
C ARG A 179 14.53 -4.80 4.20
N CYS A 180 13.54 -4.31 4.95
CA CYS A 180 12.13 -4.39 4.55
C CYS A 180 11.84 -3.60 3.26
N LEU A 181 12.38 -2.38 3.14
CA LEU A 181 12.19 -1.52 1.97
C LEU A 181 12.79 -2.15 0.71
N SER A 182 14.02 -2.65 0.79
CA SER A 182 14.71 -3.33 -0.31
C SER A 182 13.95 -4.58 -0.75
N SER A 183 13.46 -5.38 0.20
CA SER A 183 12.63 -6.56 -0.09
C SER A 183 11.32 -6.18 -0.77
N CYS A 184 10.64 -5.13 -0.30
CA CYS A 184 9.41 -4.62 -0.92
C CYS A 184 9.67 -4.09 -2.34
N ARG A 185 10.74 -3.32 -2.54
CA ARG A 185 11.16 -2.83 -3.87
C ARG A 185 11.34 -4.00 -4.84
N ALA A 186 12.08 -5.03 -4.44
CA ALA A 186 12.28 -6.22 -5.26
C ALA A 186 10.96 -6.96 -5.59
N ALA A 187 10.04 -7.07 -4.62
CA ALA A 187 8.72 -7.67 -4.82
C ALA A 187 7.84 -6.84 -5.77
N LEU A 188 7.86 -5.51 -5.66
CA LEU A 188 7.17 -4.60 -6.58
C LEU A 188 7.76 -4.68 -7.99
N ALA A 189 9.08 -4.73 -8.13
CA ALA A 189 9.72 -4.93 -9.43
C ALA A 189 9.34 -6.29 -10.05
N ALA A 190 9.25 -7.35 -9.25
CA ALA A 190 8.75 -8.65 -9.73
C ALA A 190 7.27 -8.57 -10.17
N HIS A 191 6.43 -7.86 -9.41
CA HIS A 191 5.04 -7.61 -9.78
C HIS A 191 4.92 -6.89 -11.13
N TYR A 192 5.66 -5.80 -11.33
CA TYR A 192 5.60 -5.05 -12.59
C TYR A 192 6.16 -5.84 -13.79
N ARG A 193 7.17 -6.70 -13.61
CA ARG A 193 7.60 -7.63 -14.67
C ARG A 193 6.48 -8.57 -15.11
N ALA A 194 5.63 -9.03 -14.18
CA ALA A 194 4.48 -9.85 -14.51
C ALA A 194 3.38 -9.04 -15.23
N VAL A 195 3.16 -7.79 -14.84
CA VAL A 195 2.20 -6.88 -15.50
C VAL A 195 2.58 -6.64 -16.96
N GLN A 196 3.86 -6.42 -17.26
CA GLN A 196 4.34 -6.20 -18.63
C GLN A 196 4.09 -7.37 -19.58
N GLY A 197 3.92 -8.59 -19.06
CA GLY A 197 3.68 -9.80 -19.85
C GLY A 197 2.20 -10.17 -20.01
N ASN A 198 1.27 -9.50 -19.32
CA ASN A 198 -0.12 -9.94 -19.18
C ASN A 198 -1.12 -9.06 -19.95
N HIS A 199 -2.25 -9.66 -20.33
CA HIS A 199 -3.38 -8.96 -20.93
C HIS A 199 -4.17 -8.13 -19.91
N ILE A 200 -4.80 -7.05 -20.38
CA ILE A 200 -5.66 -6.16 -19.58
C ILE A 200 -6.76 -6.98 -18.91
N THR A 201 -6.77 -6.99 -17.58
CA THR A 201 -7.80 -7.63 -16.76
C THR A 201 -8.18 -6.71 -15.61
N ILE A 202 -9.38 -6.12 -15.68
CA ILE A 202 -9.91 -5.21 -14.65
C ILE A 202 -9.92 -5.80 -13.22
N ALA A 203 -9.68 -7.11 -13.07
CA ALA A 203 -9.42 -7.75 -11.78
C ALA A 203 -8.32 -7.03 -10.98
N ALA A 204 -7.30 -6.48 -11.63
CA ALA A 204 -6.13 -5.93 -10.96
C ALA A 204 -6.37 -4.61 -10.19
N ILE A 205 -7.50 -3.93 -10.44
CA ILE A 205 -7.91 -2.74 -9.67
C ILE A 205 -8.72 -3.11 -8.42
N TYR A 206 -9.23 -4.34 -8.32
CA TYR A 206 -9.99 -4.79 -7.16
C TYR A 206 -9.06 -5.20 -6.00
N PRO A 207 -9.60 -5.32 -4.77
CA PRO A 207 -8.82 -5.77 -3.62
C PRO A 207 -8.15 -7.13 -3.84
N ASP A 208 -6.88 -7.22 -3.46
CA ASP A 208 -6.09 -8.45 -3.37
C ASP A 208 -5.54 -8.55 -1.93
N PRO A 209 -6.41 -8.96 -0.98
CA PRO A 209 -6.05 -8.92 0.43
C PRO A 209 -5.04 -10.01 0.79
N THR A 210 -4.34 -9.81 1.90
CA THR A 210 -3.38 -10.79 2.42
C THR A 210 -3.81 -11.21 3.81
N SER A 211 -3.95 -12.51 4.05
CA SER A 211 -4.40 -13.08 5.34
C SER A 211 -3.38 -12.81 6.45
N VAL A 212 -3.81 -12.35 7.62
CA VAL A 212 -2.93 -12.21 8.81
C VAL A 212 -2.41 -13.60 9.24
N SER A 213 -3.32 -14.56 9.37
CA SER A 213 -3.04 -15.88 9.92
C SER A 213 -2.44 -16.87 8.93
N GLY A 214 -2.19 -16.46 7.66
CA GLY A 214 -1.74 -17.35 6.60
C GLY A 214 -2.82 -18.30 6.04
N ASN A 215 -4.04 -18.26 6.58
CA ASN A 215 -5.18 -19.03 6.08
C ASN A 215 -5.48 -18.64 4.63
N ALA A 216 -5.84 -19.64 3.82
CA ALA A 216 -6.30 -19.43 2.45
C ALA A 216 -7.52 -18.49 2.45
N LEU A 217 -7.45 -17.46 1.61
CA LEU A 217 -8.56 -16.54 1.38
C LEU A 217 -9.59 -17.20 0.46
N PRO A 218 -10.88 -16.85 0.60
CA PRO A 218 -11.91 -17.30 -0.33
C PRO A 218 -11.56 -16.89 -1.78
N CYS A 219 -11.79 -17.79 -2.73
CA CYS A 219 -11.68 -17.48 -4.15
C CYS A 219 -12.84 -16.55 -4.54
N LEU A 220 -12.51 -15.31 -4.90
CA LEU A 220 -13.46 -14.25 -5.21
C LEU A 220 -13.17 -13.69 -6.60
N THR A 221 -14.21 -13.56 -7.42
CA THR A 221 -14.16 -12.77 -8.66
C THR A 221 -15.00 -11.53 -8.47
N TYR A 222 -14.39 -10.36 -8.50
CA TYR A 222 -15.06 -9.07 -8.27
C TYR A 222 -15.76 -8.57 -9.54
N HIS A 223 -16.97 -8.02 -9.36
CA HIS A 223 -17.82 -7.55 -10.46
C HIS A 223 -18.14 -6.06 -10.39
N GLY A 224 -17.90 -5.42 -9.25
CA GLY A 224 -18.19 -4.01 -9.06
C GLY A 224 -18.10 -3.56 -7.61
N VAL A 225 -18.22 -2.26 -7.41
CA VAL A 225 -18.29 -1.66 -6.07
C VAL A 225 -19.72 -1.30 -5.72
N LEU A 226 -20.06 -1.48 -4.44
CA LEU A 226 -21.35 -1.09 -3.87
C LEU A 226 -21.16 0.20 -3.07
N LEU A 227 -21.81 1.27 -3.50
CA LEU A 227 -21.87 2.51 -2.74
C LEU A 227 -22.68 2.31 -1.46
N ARG A 228 -22.44 3.17 -0.45
CA ARG A 228 -23.26 3.19 0.78
C ARG A 228 -24.74 3.46 0.50
N THR A 229 -25.05 4.11 -0.62
CA THR A 229 -26.41 4.35 -1.12
C THR A 229 -27.07 3.09 -1.68
N GLY A 230 -26.33 1.98 -1.82
CA GLY A 230 -26.79 0.76 -2.49
C GLY A 230 -26.64 0.81 -4.02
N GLU A 231 -26.19 1.94 -4.57
CA GLU A 231 -25.95 2.11 -6.00
C GLU A 231 -24.71 1.33 -6.46
N HIS A 232 -24.80 0.77 -7.66
CA HIS A 232 -23.79 -0.11 -8.24
C HIS A 232 -22.96 0.63 -9.28
N ILE A 233 -21.63 0.54 -9.16
CA ILE A 233 -20.70 1.06 -10.16
C ILE A 233 -19.81 -0.09 -10.65
N SER A 234 -19.97 -0.44 -11.92
CA SER A 234 -19.24 -1.56 -12.55
C SER A 234 -17.83 -1.18 -13.02
N THR A 235 -17.51 0.12 -13.15
CA THR A 235 -16.34 0.58 -13.93
C THR A 235 -15.40 1.55 -13.23
N SER A 236 -15.68 1.95 -11.99
CA SER A 236 -14.75 2.74 -11.17
C SER A 236 -14.86 2.37 -9.70
N LEU A 237 -13.72 2.28 -9.01
CA LEU A 237 -13.77 2.28 -7.56
C LEU A 237 -14.18 3.69 -7.09
N PRO A 238 -15.24 3.81 -6.29
CA PRO A 238 -15.59 5.06 -5.65
C PRO A 238 -14.44 5.47 -4.71
N ASP A 239 -14.27 6.79 -4.57
CA ASP A 239 -13.39 7.36 -3.55
C ASP A 239 -13.83 6.83 -2.18
N LEU A 240 -12.99 6.00 -1.56
CA LEU A 240 -13.25 5.43 -0.24
C LEU A 240 -13.34 6.53 0.82
N GLY A 241 -12.84 7.75 0.55
CA GLY A 241 -12.96 8.93 1.38
C GLY A 241 -12.63 8.67 2.86
N VAL A 242 -13.31 9.36 3.77
CA VAL A 242 -13.27 9.11 5.24
C VAL A 242 -14.15 7.89 5.60
N GLY A 243 -14.47 7.02 4.64
CA GLY A 243 -15.30 5.84 4.86
C GLY A 243 -14.57 4.79 5.69
N THR A 244 -15.14 4.41 6.84
CA THR A 244 -14.64 3.30 7.67
C THR A 244 -14.89 1.90 7.07
N THR A 245 -15.50 1.83 5.88
CA THR A 245 -16.00 0.60 5.27
C THR A 245 -15.96 0.65 3.74
N ALA A 246 -15.48 -0.41 3.09
CA ALA A 246 -15.55 -0.62 1.64
C ALA A 246 -16.43 -1.85 1.32
N LEU A 247 -17.26 -1.78 0.28
CA LEU A 247 -18.18 -2.86 -0.10
C LEU A 247 -18.05 -3.20 -1.58
N TYR A 248 -17.95 -4.49 -1.90
CA TYR A 248 -17.77 -4.99 -3.25
C TYR A 248 -18.74 -6.11 -3.55
N ARG A 249 -19.16 -6.22 -4.81
CA ARG A 249 -19.88 -7.38 -5.31
C ARG A 249 -18.88 -8.37 -5.92
N ALA A 250 -19.04 -9.63 -5.60
CA ALA A 250 -18.20 -10.70 -6.12
C ALA A 250 -18.98 -12.01 -6.27
N THR A 251 -18.41 -12.96 -6.99
CA THR A 251 -18.79 -14.37 -6.91
C THR A 251 -17.80 -15.12 -6.05
N LEU A 252 -18.32 -15.96 -5.15
CA LEU A 252 -17.57 -16.89 -4.32
C LEU A 252 -17.57 -18.26 -5.00
N GLY A 253 -16.39 -18.80 -5.29
CA GLY A 253 -16.21 -20.09 -5.96
C GLY A 253 -15.08 -20.05 -7.00
N ASP A 254 -14.64 -21.22 -7.45
CA ASP A 254 -13.61 -21.31 -8.50
C ASP A 254 -14.22 -20.92 -9.86
N ALA A 255 -13.58 -19.97 -10.54
CA ALA A 255 -13.98 -19.54 -11.88
C ALA A 255 -13.93 -20.68 -12.91
N ALA A 256 -13.12 -21.73 -12.67
CA ALA A 256 -13.04 -22.92 -13.51
C ALA A 256 -14.22 -23.89 -13.33
N THR A 257 -15.02 -23.75 -12.27
CA THR A 257 -16.23 -24.55 -12.01
C THR A 257 -17.44 -23.63 -11.78
N PRO A 258 -18.00 -23.04 -12.85
CA PRO A 258 -19.08 -22.05 -12.74
C PRO A 258 -20.38 -22.61 -12.15
N ASP A 259 -20.63 -23.92 -12.27
CA ASP A 259 -21.73 -24.62 -11.60
C ASP A 259 -21.48 -24.67 -10.08
N GLY A 260 -21.88 -23.62 -9.37
CA GLY A 260 -21.73 -23.49 -7.90
C GLY A 260 -21.27 -22.12 -7.41
N ALA A 261 -20.96 -21.18 -8.31
CA ALA A 261 -20.59 -19.83 -7.94
C ALA A 261 -21.75 -19.12 -7.20
N THR A 262 -21.47 -18.62 -6.00
CA THR A 262 -22.46 -17.92 -5.17
C THR A 262 -22.22 -16.41 -5.23
N GLU A 263 -23.26 -15.64 -5.55
CA GLU A 263 -23.20 -14.18 -5.48
C GLU A 263 -23.04 -13.72 -4.02
N VAL A 264 -22.03 -12.87 -3.79
CA VAL A 264 -21.65 -12.41 -2.46
C VAL A 264 -21.35 -10.91 -2.43
N VAL A 265 -21.45 -10.35 -1.23
CA VAL A 265 -20.97 -9.01 -0.90
C VAL A 265 -19.73 -9.15 -0.02
N VAL A 266 -18.62 -8.58 -0.48
CA VAL A 266 -17.35 -8.52 0.25
C VAL A 266 -17.25 -7.16 0.94
N LYS A 267 -17.03 -7.16 2.25
CA LYS A 267 -16.85 -5.93 3.03
C LYS A 267 -15.46 -5.90 3.64
N PHE A 268 -14.84 -4.73 3.63
CA PHE A 268 -13.65 -4.43 4.42
C PHE A 268 -14.00 -3.40 5.48
N ALA A 269 -13.62 -3.66 6.73
CA ALA A 269 -13.91 -2.78 7.86
C ALA A 269 -12.80 -2.85 8.91
N SER A 270 -12.53 -1.76 9.62
CA SER A 270 -11.53 -1.75 10.69
C SER A 270 -11.92 -2.60 11.91
N ARG A 271 -13.22 -2.84 12.10
CA ARG A 271 -13.78 -3.68 13.16
C ARG A 271 -14.99 -4.44 12.62
N TYR A 272 -15.23 -5.63 13.16
CA TYR A 272 -16.40 -6.43 12.80
C TYR A 272 -16.85 -7.37 13.91
N GLY A 273 -18.13 -7.29 14.29
CA GLY A 273 -18.74 -8.14 15.30
C GLY A 273 -19.13 -9.53 14.80
N LYS A 274 -18.15 -10.42 14.52
CA LYS A 274 -18.40 -11.78 13.97
C LYS A 274 -19.42 -12.60 14.77
N ALA A 275 -19.33 -12.59 16.10
CA ALA A 275 -20.25 -13.33 16.97
C ALA A 275 -21.68 -12.76 16.92
N ALA A 276 -21.81 -11.42 17.01
CA ALA A 276 -23.09 -10.74 16.90
C ALA A 276 -23.75 -10.97 15.53
N HIS A 277 -22.97 -10.88 14.44
CA HIS A 277 -23.49 -11.13 13.09
C HIS A 277 -23.99 -12.56 12.93
N ARG A 278 -23.27 -13.57 13.47
CA ARG A 278 -23.73 -14.96 13.44
C ARG A 278 -25.07 -15.15 14.16
N LEU A 279 -25.21 -14.59 15.36
CA LEU A 279 -26.48 -14.62 16.11
C LEU A 279 -27.65 -14.01 15.30
N LEU A 280 -27.41 -12.87 14.65
CA LEU A 280 -28.42 -12.24 13.79
C LEU A 280 -28.72 -13.06 12.53
N SER A 281 -27.70 -13.68 11.93
CA SER A 281 -27.86 -14.55 10.76
C SER A 281 -28.68 -15.80 11.10
N ASP A 282 -28.44 -16.42 12.26
CA ASP A 282 -29.17 -17.61 12.72
C ASP A 282 -30.65 -17.28 12.97
N ALA A 283 -30.93 -16.05 13.45
CA ALA A 283 -32.27 -15.50 13.60
C ALA A 283 -32.90 -15.02 12.28
N LYS A 284 -32.23 -15.16 11.14
CA LYS A 284 -32.64 -14.63 9.81
C LYS A 284 -32.83 -13.10 9.79
N LEU A 285 -32.13 -12.39 10.67
CA LEU A 285 -32.10 -10.93 10.77
C LEU A 285 -30.89 -10.31 10.08
N ALA A 286 -29.92 -11.13 9.67
CA ALA A 286 -28.78 -10.72 8.84
C ALA A 286 -28.49 -11.77 7.76
N PRO A 287 -27.84 -11.40 6.64
CA PRO A 287 -27.43 -12.35 5.62
C PRO A 287 -26.40 -13.35 6.13
N LYS A 288 -26.37 -14.53 5.51
CA LYS A 288 -25.41 -15.58 5.82
C LYS A 288 -23.98 -15.07 5.68
N LEU A 289 -23.16 -15.30 6.71
CA LEU A 289 -21.74 -14.98 6.73
C LEU A 289 -20.93 -16.19 6.27
N HIS A 290 -20.35 -16.13 5.08
CA HIS A 290 -19.49 -17.18 4.52
C HIS A 290 -18.08 -17.12 5.09
N TRP A 291 -17.54 -15.92 5.30
CA TRP A 291 -16.17 -15.74 5.74
C TRP A 291 -16.01 -14.45 6.56
N CYS A 292 -15.14 -14.46 7.57
CA CYS A 292 -14.80 -13.30 8.38
C CYS A 292 -13.50 -13.53 9.14
N GLU A 293 -12.39 -12.95 8.69
CA GLU A 293 -11.08 -12.97 9.37
C GLU A 293 -10.32 -11.66 9.14
N PRO A 294 -9.33 -11.34 10.00
CA PRO A 294 -8.45 -10.20 9.80
C PRO A 294 -7.51 -10.40 8.59
N ILE A 295 -7.25 -9.31 7.90
CA ILE A 295 -6.27 -9.19 6.80
C ILE A 295 -5.21 -8.15 7.16
N ILE A 296 -4.05 -8.20 6.50
CA ILE A 296 -3.03 -7.16 6.70
C ILE A 296 -3.59 -5.80 6.28
N GLY A 297 -3.26 -4.79 7.06
CA GLY A 297 -3.80 -3.44 6.94
C GLY A 297 -4.69 -3.02 8.11
N GLY A 298 -4.82 -3.88 9.13
CA GLY A 298 -5.68 -3.60 10.29
C GLY A 298 -7.17 -3.64 9.96
N LEU A 299 -7.55 -4.43 8.94
CA LEU A 299 -8.92 -4.58 8.48
C LEU A 299 -9.40 -6.02 8.67
N PHE A 300 -10.70 -6.19 8.84
CA PHE A 300 -11.41 -7.43 8.63
C PHE A 300 -11.93 -7.46 7.19
N MET A 301 -11.77 -8.61 6.53
CA MET A 301 -12.56 -8.91 5.35
C MET A 301 -13.73 -9.80 5.76
N THR A 302 -14.91 -9.53 5.22
CA THR A 302 -16.08 -10.36 5.45
C THR A 302 -16.78 -10.65 4.13
N VAL A 303 -17.29 -11.87 3.97
CA VAL A 303 -17.98 -12.32 2.77
C VAL A 303 -19.38 -12.77 3.17
N HIS A 304 -20.39 -12.10 2.64
CA HIS A 304 -21.79 -12.36 2.95
C HIS A 304 -22.52 -12.83 1.71
N GLN A 305 -23.56 -13.64 1.89
CA GLN A 305 -24.50 -13.94 0.82
C GLN A 305 -25.14 -12.63 0.32
N SER A 306 -25.28 -12.45 -0.99
CA SER A 306 -26.08 -11.35 -1.53
C SER A 306 -27.55 -11.56 -1.13
N GLY A 307 -28.14 -10.61 -0.41
CA GLY A 307 -29.60 -10.56 -0.24
C GLY A 307 -30.23 -9.77 -1.38
N ASP A 308 -31.50 -10.03 -1.68
CA ASP A 308 -32.32 -9.09 -2.44
C ASP A 308 -32.33 -7.76 -1.66
N CYS A 309 -31.64 -6.75 -2.17
CA CYS A 309 -31.48 -5.43 -1.53
C CYS A 309 -32.80 -4.68 -1.28
N GLU A 310 -33.96 -5.27 -1.59
CA GLU A 310 -35.27 -4.65 -1.48
C GLU A 310 -36.07 -5.03 -0.22
N THR A 311 -35.75 -6.11 0.51
CA THR A 311 -36.66 -6.61 1.57
C THR A 311 -36.06 -6.72 2.98
N VAL A 312 -34.77 -6.49 3.19
CA VAL A 312 -34.24 -6.28 4.53
C VAL A 312 -34.28 -4.79 4.83
N GLN A 313 -35.05 -4.39 5.84
CA GLN A 313 -35.11 -3.02 6.33
C GLN A 313 -33.70 -2.41 6.49
N GLY A 314 -33.30 -1.64 5.48
CA GLY A 314 -32.19 -0.72 5.51
C GLY A 314 -30.82 -1.30 5.12
N PRO A 315 -30.13 -0.70 4.13
CA PRO A 315 -28.65 -0.59 4.12
C PRO A 315 -28.03 -0.19 5.48
N ASN A 316 -28.84 0.27 6.43
CA ASN A 316 -28.50 0.55 7.83
C ASN A 316 -28.01 -0.64 8.67
N LEU A 317 -28.42 -1.90 8.42
CA LEU A 317 -27.94 -3.01 9.27
C LEU A 317 -26.50 -3.41 8.92
N PHE A 318 -26.14 -3.41 7.63
CA PHE A 318 -24.78 -3.65 7.16
C PHE A 318 -23.78 -2.62 7.68
N LEU A 319 -24.22 -1.38 7.93
CA LEU A 319 -23.40 -0.30 8.45
C LEU A 319 -23.29 -0.31 9.99
N LYS A 320 -24.28 -0.84 10.72
CA LYS A 320 -24.34 -0.81 12.19
C LYS A 320 -23.48 -1.86 12.91
N LEU A 321 -23.00 -2.89 12.22
CA LEU A 321 -22.18 -3.96 12.81
C LEU A 321 -20.66 -3.71 12.67
N SER A 322 -20.27 -2.52 12.21
CA SER A 322 -18.88 -2.05 12.02
C SER A 322 -18.56 -0.88 12.94
#